data_AF-A0A4Y2VK04-F1
#
_entry.id   AF-A0A4Y2VK04-F1
#
_cell.length_a   1.000
_cell.length_b   1.000
_cell.length_c   1.000
_cell.angle_alpha   90.00
_cell.angle_beta   90.00
_cell.angle_gamma   90.00
#
_symmetry.space_group_name_H-M   'P 1'
#
loop_
_entity.id
_entity.type
_entity.pdbx_description
1 polymer ?
#
loop_
_entity_poly.entity_id
_entity_poly.type
_entity_poly.pdbx_seq_one_letter_code
_entity_poly.pdbx_strand_id
1 'polypeptide(L)'
;MYYFSETSSNRPSSATEGKRKQTTAIVLLGVIGAEYGHEIETNKKKTPEDQKRRSVVDGFGLSNYSLARYTSQALAFLLLVPPSPSFPAHTALRRAAIDLIGRGFTVWQPYLDVSKILLGLLELCCDSDKLVPSMSYGLPLTPAADSCRTARHALSLIALARPPTFITCLVKEVARYNTLAQNAQALNISMHMTVLSRSKPEILRVIELLIDKMQTDVSDLLVEVMDIVIHCLDHTQLKVRGLKELFPAICRFYNVTYCNSTRRIAVGAKSGALAIYELRASKCQTISAHAAAINACSFSPDGKYLASYSNKENKLCFWQTATGLFGLGNAQTRCIRTYNTPHLSEAVKNNPLRMARLQWPANKVVSLITDDNLEYRFSVT
;
A
#
# COMPACT_ATOMS: atom_id res chain seq x y z
N MET A 1 52.87 19.88 -50.32
CA MET A 1 51.56 20.47 -49.97
C MET A 1 50.76 19.42 -49.25
N TYR A 2 50.56 19.59 -47.94
CA TYR A 2 49.61 18.79 -47.15
C TYR A 2 48.20 19.33 -47.41
N TYR A 3 47.28 18.49 -47.88
CA TYR A 3 45.85 18.77 -47.77
C TYR A 3 45.24 17.74 -46.82
N PHE A 4 45.01 18.18 -45.57
CA PHE A 4 44.01 17.59 -44.69
C PHE A 4 42.64 17.97 -45.25
N SER A 5 41.86 17.02 -45.74
CA SER A 5 40.42 17.21 -45.91
C SER A 5 39.75 16.72 -44.63
N GLU A 6 39.21 17.66 -43.87
CA GLU A 6 38.46 17.46 -42.64
C GLU A 6 37.38 16.39 -42.82
N THR A 7 37.40 15.39 -41.94
CA THR A 7 36.26 14.52 -41.68
C THR A 7 35.06 15.38 -41.27
N SER A 8 34.01 15.35 -42.08
CA SER A 8 32.72 15.97 -41.81
C SER A 8 32.17 15.49 -40.47
N SER A 9 32.30 16.34 -39.45
CA SER A 9 31.69 16.16 -38.14
C SER A 9 30.17 16.05 -38.33
N ASN A 10 29.61 14.89 -38.00
CA ASN A 10 28.18 14.62 -38.01
C ASN A 10 27.48 15.55 -37.00
N ARG A 11 27.05 16.74 -37.43
CA ARG A 11 26.27 17.65 -36.58
C ARG A 11 24.91 17.00 -36.32
N PRO A 12 24.49 16.79 -35.06
CA PRO A 12 23.17 16.27 -34.77
C PRO A 12 22.12 17.25 -35.34
N SER A 13 21.10 16.72 -36.02
CA SER A 13 19.99 17.52 -36.57
C SER A 13 19.40 18.48 -35.51
N SER A 14 18.98 19.68 -35.92
CA SER A 14 18.35 20.67 -35.02
C SER A 14 17.23 20.08 -34.14
N ALA A 15 16.49 19.10 -34.67
CA ALA A 15 15.47 18.35 -33.95
C ALA A 15 16.03 17.46 -32.82
N THR A 16 17.16 16.78 -33.04
CA THR A 16 17.83 15.98 -32.00
C THR A 16 18.40 16.85 -30.88
N GLU A 17 18.92 18.05 -31.21
CA GLU A 17 19.39 19.00 -30.21
C GLU A 17 18.22 19.58 -29.39
N GLY A 18 17.10 19.91 -30.05
CA GLY A 18 15.87 20.36 -29.39
C GLY A 18 15.32 19.32 -28.39
N LYS A 19 15.26 18.04 -28.78
CA LYS A 19 14.86 16.94 -27.89
C LYS A 19 15.80 16.80 -26.68
N ARG A 20 17.11 16.97 -26.87
CA ARG A 20 18.10 16.93 -25.79
C ARG A 20 17.90 18.07 -24.80
N LYS A 21 17.66 19.30 -25.28
CA LYS A 21 17.40 20.47 -24.43
C LYS A 21 16.09 20.29 -23.63
N GLN A 22 15.02 19.82 -24.27
CA GLN A 22 13.75 19.52 -23.59
C GLN A 22 13.92 18.45 -22.50
N THR A 23 14.63 17.37 -22.82
CA THR A 23 14.93 16.30 -21.85
C THR A 23 15.70 16.83 -20.65
N THR A 24 16.73 17.65 -20.92
CA THR A 24 17.54 18.27 -19.87
C THR A 24 16.70 19.18 -18.99
N ALA A 25 15.81 19.98 -19.58
CA ALA A 25 14.89 20.85 -18.85
C ALA A 25 13.93 20.04 -17.96
N ILE A 26 13.32 18.96 -18.49
CA ILE A 26 12.42 18.10 -17.70
C ILE A 26 13.17 17.48 -16.51
N VAL A 27 14.41 17.00 -16.72
CA VAL A 27 15.21 16.42 -15.64
C VAL A 27 15.56 17.47 -14.60
N LEU A 28 16.07 18.65 -15.00
CA LEU A 28 16.41 19.71 -14.06
C LEU A 28 15.19 20.18 -13.26
N LEU A 29 14.05 20.36 -13.94
CA LEU A 29 12.80 20.73 -13.29
C LEU A 29 12.31 19.63 -12.35
N GLY A 30 12.36 18.37 -12.78
CA GLY A 30 11.99 17.24 -11.93
C GLY A 30 12.90 17.12 -10.70
N VAL A 31 14.22 17.33 -10.83
CA VAL A 31 15.15 17.37 -9.69
C VAL A 31 14.79 18.49 -8.73
N ILE A 32 14.56 19.72 -9.23
CA ILE A 32 14.21 20.86 -8.39
C ILE A 32 12.90 20.59 -7.65
N GLY A 33 11.87 20.08 -8.33
CA GLY A 33 10.60 19.77 -7.67
C GLY A 33 10.74 18.65 -6.64
N ALA A 34 11.54 17.61 -6.91
CA ALA A 34 11.78 16.53 -5.97
C ALA A 34 12.56 16.96 -4.72
N GLU A 35 13.56 17.84 -4.87
CA GLU A 35 14.44 18.27 -3.77
C GLU A 35 13.81 19.40 -2.93
N TYR A 36 13.20 20.40 -3.59
CA TYR A 36 12.75 21.64 -2.93
C TYR A 36 11.23 21.80 -2.86
N GLY A 37 10.44 20.92 -3.45
CA GLY A 37 8.99 21.10 -3.53
C GLY A 37 8.26 21.08 -2.17
N HIS A 38 8.87 20.54 -1.12
CA HIS A 38 8.34 20.58 0.25
C HIS A 38 8.42 21.98 0.90
N GLU A 39 9.44 22.78 0.58
CA GLU A 39 9.58 24.15 1.10
C GLU A 39 8.47 25.06 0.55
N ILE A 40 7.91 24.71 -0.60
CA ILE A 40 6.89 25.47 -1.33
C ILE A 40 5.52 25.38 -0.67
N GLU A 41 5.14 24.22 -0.11
CA GLU A 41 3.86 24.08 0.62
C GLU A 41 3.87 24.85 1.96
N THR A 42 5.03 24.94 2.62
CA THR A 42 5.16 25.62 3.93
C THR A 42 5.02 27.15 3.85
N ASN A 43 5.19 27.74 2.67
CA ASN A 43 5.04 29.19 2.45
C ASN A 43 3.60 29.70 2.49
N LYS A 44 2.60 28.83 2.68
CA LYS A 44 1.20 29.24 2.90
C LYS A 44 0.95 29.97 4.24
N LYS A 45 1.92 29.99 5.18
CA LYS A 45 1.72 30.50 6.55
C LYS A 45 2.57 31.72 6.96
N LYS A 46 3.32 32.36 6.06
CA LYS A 46 4.18 33.51 6.43
C LYS A 46 3.61 34.85 6.01
N THR A 47 3.78 35.84 6.89
CA THR A 47 3.35 37.23 6.73
C THR A 47 4.13 37.95 5.62
N PRO A 48 3.57 39.02 5.02
CA PRO A 48 4.15 39.71 3.85
C PRO A 48 5.56 40.29 4.06
N GLU A 49 6.01 40.47 5.30
CA GLU A 49 7.30 41.10 5.61
C GLU A 49 8.51 40.17 5.42
N ASP A 50 8.32 38.84 5.42
CA ASP A 50 9.41 37.86 5.24
C ASP A 50 9.82 37.66 3.77
N GLN A 51 9.06 38.18 2.81
CA GLN A 51 9.30 37.96 1.37
C GLN A 51 10.42 38.84 0.78
N LYS A 52 10.92 39.85 1.51
CA LYS A 52 11.85 40.85 0.96
C LYS A 52 13.33 40.45 0.90
N ARG A 53 13.71 39.25 1.37
CA ARG A 53 15.10 38.77 1.28
C ARG A 53 15.15 37.27 1.00
N ARG A 54 15.08 36.87 -0.28
CA ARG A 54 15.68 35.63 -0.82
C ARG A 54 15.46 35.51 -2.32
N SER A 55 16.55 35.49 -3.09
CA SER A 55 16.59 35.17 -4.52
C SER A 55 16.63 33.65 -4.74
N VAL A 56 15.65 32.93 -4.20
CA VAL A 56 15.50 31.50 -4.52
C VAL A 56 14.72 31.42 -5.84
N VAL A 57 15.29 30.71 -6.81
CA VAL A 57 14.70 30.52 -8.15
C VAL A 57 13.27 30.01 -8.00
N ASP A 58 12.31 30.84 -8.41
CA ASP A 58 10.87 30.66 -8.23
C ASP A 58 10.29 29.63 -9.23
N GLY A 59 10.98 28.51 -9.42
CA GLY A 59 10.66 27.52 -10.46
C GLY A 59 9.38 26.72 -10.16
N PHE A 60 9.09 26.46 -8.90
CA PHE A 60 7.94 25.66 -8.48
C PHE A 60 7.05 26.35 -7.42
N GLY A 61 7.28 27.64 -7.16
CA GLY A 61 6.54 28.44 -6.17
C GLY A 61 5.02 28.51 -6.43
N LEU A 62 4.27 29.11 -5.49
CA LEU A 62 2.81 29.31 -5.55
C LEU A 62 2.30 29.99 -6.84
N SER A 63 3.19 30.63 -7.60
CA SER A 63 2.93 31.30 -8.88
C SER A 63 3.00 30.37 -10.11
N ASN A 64 3.69 29.22 -10.03
CA ASN A 64 4.05 28.38 -11.19
C ASN A 64 3.45 26.96 -11.14
N TYR A 65 2.18 26.84 -10.73
CA TYR A 65 1.40 25.59 -10.78
C TYR A 65 1.38 24.91 -12.16
N SER A 66 1.51 25.70 -13.23
CA SER A 66 1.63 25.22 -14.60
C SER A 66 2.90 24.36 -14.78
N LEU A 67 4.03 24.76 -14.22
CA LEU A 67 5.30 24.03 -14.39
C LEU A 67 5.31 22.70 -13.63
N ALA A 68 4.79 22.66 -12.41
CA ALA A 68 4.59 21.43 -11.64
C ALA A 68 3.70 20.43 -12.38
N ARG A 69 2.59 20.92 -12.92
CA ARG A 69 1.66 20.12 -13.73
C ARG A 69 2.31 19.60 -15.01
N TYR A 70 2.97 20.44 -15.80
CA TYR A 70 3.59 19.99 -17.05
C TYR A 70 4.77 19.04 -16.80
N THR A 71 5.56 19.29 -15.76
CA THR A 71 6.68 18.42 -15.38
C THR A 71 6.16 17.04 -14.94
N SER A 72 5.17 17.00 -14.04
CA SER A 72 4.57 15.73 -13.61
C SER A 72 3.91 14.95 -14.76
N GLN A 73 3.24 15.64 -15.69
CA GLN A 73 2.69 15.02 -16.90
C GLN A 73 3.79 14.45 -17.81
N ALA A 74 4.90 15.17 -17.98
CA ALA A 74 6.03 14.69 -18.76
C ALA A 74 6.71 13.47 -18.11
N LEU A 75 6.92 13.50 -16.79
CA LEU A 75 7.45 12.36 -16.04
C LEU A 75 6.52 11.13 -16.15
N ALA A 76 5.21 11.34 -15.96
CA ALA A 76 4.20 10.30 -16.11
C ALA A 76 4.18 9.72 -17.53
N PHE A 77 4.28 10.57 -18.55
CA PHE A 77 4.37 10.14 -19.94
C PHE A 77 5.59 9.23 -20.17
N LEU A 78 6.77 9.62 -19.67
CA LEU A 78 7.98 8.81 -19.82
C LEU A 78 7.86 7.44 -19.15
N LEU A 79 7.18 7.36 -18.00
CA LEU A 79 6.89 6.09 -17.35
C LEU A 79 5.90 5.24 -18.16
N LEU A 80 4.77 5.82 -18.56
CA LEU A 80 3.59 5.09 -19.04
C LEU A 80 3.58 4.83 -20.55
N VAL A 81 4.37 5.55 -21.33
CA VAL A 81 4.37 5.37 -22.79
C VAL A 81 4.86 3.95 -23.15
N PRO A 82 4.15 3.19 -24.00
CA PRO A 82 4.58 1.86 -24.41
C PRO A 82 5.96 1.86 -25.07
N PRO A 83 6.75 0.79 -24.93
CA PRO A 83 8.03 0.70 -25.60
C PRO A 83 7.86 0.62 -27.12
N SER A 84 8.75 1.30 -27.84
CA SER A 84 8.83 1.27 -29.30
C SER A 84 10.30 1.24 -29.74
N PRO A 85 10.61 0.92 -31.02
CA PRO A 85 11.98 0.97 -31.52
C PRO A 85 12.64 2.35 -31.31
N SER A 86 11.86 3.43 -31.41
CA SER A 86 12.33 4.81 -31.15
C SER A 86 12.40 5.19 -29.68
N PHE A 87 11.72 4.45 -28.81
CA PHE A 87 11.66 4.73 -27.37
C PHE A 87 11.63 3.43 -26.55
N PRO A 88 12.80 2.79 -26.35
CA PRO A 88 12.91 1.49 -25.67
C PRO A 88 12.37 1.51 -24.23
N ALA A 89 12.01 0.33 -23.71
CA ALA A 89 11.45 0.16 -22.37
C ALA A 89 12.41 0.59 -21.25
N HIS A 90 13.71 0.39 -21.45
CA HIS A 90 14.74 0.60 -20.44
C HIS A 90 15.77 1.59 -20.95
N THR A 91 15.57 2.87 -20.63
CA THR A 91 16.49 3.96 -20.97
C THR A 91 16.83 4.76 -19.72
N ALA A 92 17.99 5.43 -19.72
CA ALA A 92 18.37 6.32 -18.63
C ALA A 92 17.33 7.42 -18.39
N LEU A 93 16.67 7.91 -19.45
CA LEU A 93 15.61 8.91 -19.33
C LEU A 93 14.36 8.38 -18.61
N ARG A 94 13.84 7.20 -19.00
CA ARG A 94 12.71 6.59 -18.29
C ARG A 94 13.06 6.32 -16.84
N ARG A 95 14.28 5.83 -16.57
CA ARG A 95 14.77 5.58 -15.21
C ARG A 95 14.87 6.85 -14.37
N ALA A 96 15.40 7.93 -14.92
CA ALA A 96 15.41 9.23 -14.25
C ALA A 96 13.99 9.71 -13.94
N ALA A 97 13.04 9.53 -14.86
CA ALA A 97 11.66 9.89 -14.61
C ALA A 97 11.05 9.08 -13.45
N ILE A 98 11.32 7.77 -13.38
CA ILE A 98 10.88 6.90 -12.28
C ILE A 98 11.43 7.38 -10.93
N ASP A 99 12.74 7.65 -10.85
CA ASP A 99 13.37 8.11 -9.61
C ASP A 99 12.78 9.45 -9.14
N LEU A 100 12.59 10.40 -10.07
CA LEU A 100 12.02 11.72 -9.77
C LEU A 100 10.55 11.66 -9.38
N ILE A 101 9.76 10.75 -9.97
CA ILE A 101 8.39 10.47 -9.53
C ILE A 101 8.38 9.98 -8.08
N GLY A 102 9.28 9.04 -7.74
CA GLY A 102 9.38 8.49 -6.40
C GLY A 102 9.76 9.53 -5.36
N ARG A 103 10.84 10.28 -5.59
CA ARG A 103 11.38 11.28 -4.66
C ARG A 103 10.45 12.48 -4.48
N GLY A 104 9.86 12.98 -5.56
CA GLY A 104 8.98 14.16 -5.51
C GLY A 104 7.49 13.84 -5.43
N PHE A 105 7.09 12.61 -5.09
CA PHE A 105 5.69 12.17 -5.20
C PHE A 105 4.71 13.13 -4.52
N THR A 106 5.05 13.69 -3.37
CA THR A 106 4.23 14.65 -2.62
C THR A 106 3.90 15.92 -3.43
N VAL A 107 4.81 16.35 -4.29
CA VAL A 107 4.69 17.51 -5.18
C VAL A 107 3.90 17.16 -6.44
N TRP A 108 4.13 15.95 -6.97
CA TRP A 108 3.53 15.50 -8.21
C TRP A 108 2.10 14.99 -8.04
N GLN A 109 1.78 14.40 -6.88
CA GLN A 109 0.53 13.69 -6.60
C GLN A 109 -0.74 14.42 -7.08
N PRO A 110 -0.93 15.74 -6.87
CA PRO A 110 -2.15 16.43 -7.29
C PRO A 110 -2.40 16.43 -8.80
N TYR A 111 -1.38 16.14 -9.61
CA TYR A 111 -1.41 16.19 -11.07
C TYR A 111 -1.25 14.82 -11.73
N LEU A 112 -1.14 13.75 -10.93
CA LEU A 112 -0.89 12.40 -11.40
C LEU A 112 -2.13 11.51 -11.26
N ASP A 113 -2.32 10.62 -12.24
CA ASP A 113 -3.17 9.45 -12.09
C ASP A 113 -2.40 8.38 -11.30
N VAL A 114 -2.53 8.41 -9.98
CA VAL A 114 -1.74 7.57 -9.07
C VAL A 114 -1.91 6.09 -9.38
N SER A 115 -3.11 5.62 -9.74
CA SER A 115 -3.34 4.22 -10.13
C SER A 115 -2.47 3.82 -11.32
N LYS A 116 -2.43 4.63 -12.38
CA LYS A 116 -1.58 4.33 -13.55
C LYS A 116 -0.10 4.35 -13.20
N ILE A 117 0.34 5.31 -12.39
CA ILE A 117 1.74 5.39 -11.95
C ILE A 117 2.12 4.13 -11.16
N LEU A 118 1.31 3.72 -10.18
CA LEU A 118 1.58 2.52 -9.39
C LEU A 118 1.61 1.27 -10.27
N LEU A 119 0.66 1.10 -11.19
CA LEU A 119 0.68 -0.03 -12.12
C LEU A 119 1.91 -0.03 -13.03
N GLY A 120 2.28 1.13 -13.59
CA GLY A 120 3.48 1.24 -14.44
C GLY A 120 4.76 0.91 -13.68
N LEU A 121 4.87 1.30 -12.41
CA LEU A 121 6.00 0.92 -11.55
C LEU A 121 5.97 -0.57 -11.20
N LEU A 122 4.80 -1.12 -10.86
CA LEU A 122 4.63 -2.54 -10.54
C LEU A 122 4.94 -3.45 -11.74
N GLU A 123 4.61 -3.00 -12.96
CA GLU A 123 4.92 -3.72 -14.19
C GLU A 123 6.44 -3.92 -14.38
N LEU A 124 7.23 -2.90 -14.06
CA LEU A 124 8.70 -2.98 -14.08
C LEU A 124 9.28 -3.90 -13.00
N CYS A 125 8.48 -4.26 -11.99
CA CYS A 125 8.89 -5.13 -10.89
C CYS A 125 8.53 -6.61 -11.10
N CYS A 126 7.71 -6.94 -12.10
CA CYS A 126 7.16 -8.29 -12.29
C CYS A 126 8.21 -9.40 -12.51
N ASP A 127 9.38 -9.08 -13.05
CA ASP A 127 10.46 -10.05 -13.31
C ASP A 127 11.67 -9.86 -12.37
N SER A 128 11.45 -9.24 -11.19
CA SER A 128 12.53 -8.92 -10.25
C SER A 128 13.38 -10.12 -9.82
N ASP A 129 12.76 -11.28 -9.60
CA ASP A 129 13.47 -12.52 -9.20
C ASP A 129 14.40 -13.05 -10.30
N LYS A 130 14.08 -12.81 -11.58
CA LYS A 130 14.92 -13.21 -12.72
C LYS A 130 16.04 -12.20 -12.96
N LEU A 131 15.80 -10.92 -12.66
CA LEU A 131 16.66 -9.81 -13.02
C LEU A 131 17.67 -9.45 -11.92
N VAL A 132 17.35 -9.68 -10.64
CA VAL A 132 18.19 -9.26 -9.50
C VAL A 132 18.24 -10.36 -8.42
N PRO A 133 18.99 -11.45 -8.63
CA PRO A 133 19.01 -12.57 -7.68
C PRO A 133 19.76 -12.28 -6.37
N SER A 134 20.62 -11.25 -6.33
CA SER A 134 21.48 -10.94 -5.18
C SER A 134 22.10 -9.53 -5.27
N MET A 135 22.42 -8.94 -4.10
CA MET A 135 23.14 -7.66 -3.93
C MET A 135 24.57 -7.65 -4.53
N SER A 136 25.09 -8.79 -4.97
CA SER A 136 26.43 -8.95 -5.54
C SER A 136 26.46 -9.41 -7.01
N TYR A 137 25.31 -9.48 -7.70
CA TYR A 137 25.31 -9.92 -9.10
C TYR A 137 25.84 -8.82 -10.04
N GLY A 138 27.11 -8.95 -10.41
CA GLY A 138 27.72 -8.49 -11.66
C GLY A 138 27.44 -7.06 -12.08
N LEU A 139 28.00 -6.08 -11.37
CA LEU A 139 28.07 -4.71 -11.88
C LEU A 139 28.87 -4.69 -13.20
N PRO A 140 28.40 -3.96 -14.23
CA PRO A 140 27.20 -3.12 -14.24
C PRO A 140 25.88 -3.90 -14.48
N LEU A 141 24.81 -3.47 -13.80
CA LEU A 141 23.47 -4.02 -14.00
C LEU A 141 23.00 -3.86 -15.45
N THR A 142 22.18 -4.79 -15.92
CA THR A 142 21.45 -4.62 -17.19
C THR A 142 20.47 -3.44 -17.08
N PRO A 143 20.16 -2.74 -18.19
CA PRO A 143 19.19 -1.63 -18.15
C PRO A 143 17.82 -2.01 -17.56
N ALA A 144 17.39 -3.25 -17.78
CA ALA A 144 16.16 -3.80 -17.20
C ALA A 144 16.25 -3.98 -15.68
N ALA A 145 17.35 -4.57 -15.19
CA ALA A 145 17.60 -4.73 -13.76
C ALA A 145 17.71 -3.38 -13.04
N ASP A 146 18.34 -2.38 -13.66
CA ASP A 146 18.47 -1.03 -13.11
C ASP A 146 17.10 -0.32 -13.07
N SER A 147 16.30 -0.42 -14.14
CA SER A 147 14.92 0.11 -14.16
C SER A 147 14.04 -0.54 -13.09
N CYS A 148 14.14 -1.86 -12.92
CA CYS A 148 13.43 -2.60 -11.89
C CYS A 148 13.82 -2.11 -10.49
N ARG A 149 15.13 -2.01 -10.19
CA ARG A 149 15.63 -1.50 -8.91
C ARG A 149 15.11 -0.09 -8.62
N THR A 150 15.16 0.81 -9.60
CA THR A 150 14.65 2.19 -9.44
C THR A 150 13.14 2.22 -9.22
N ALA A 151 12.36 1.38 -9.92
CA ALA A 151 10.91 1.28 -9.72
C ALA A 151 10.54 0.77 -8.32
N ARG A 152 11.24 -0.26 -7.82
CA ARG A 152 11.06 -0.76 -6.44
C ARG A 152 11.36 0.32 -5.40
N HIS A 153 12.42 1.10 -5.61
CA HIS A 153 12.77 2.22 -4.75
C HIS A 153 11.69 3.31 -4.79
N ALA A 154 11.24 3.70 -5.99
CA ALA A 154 10.18 4.69 -6.17
C ALA A 154 8.86 4.24 -5.51
N LEU A 155 8.45 2.97 -5.64
CA LEU A 155 7.29 2.43 -4.95
C LEU A 155 7.39 2.57 -3.43
N SER A 156 8.58 2.28 -2.86
CA SER A 156 8.83 2.46 -1.43
C SER A 156 8.76 3.94 -1.01
N LEU A 157 9.32 4.85 -1.80
CA LEU A 157 9.24 6.30 -1.52
C LEU A 157 7.79 6.80 -1.57
N ILE A 158 7.02 6.43 -2.59
CA ILE A 158 5.61 6.80 -2.75
C ILE A 158 4.79 6.28 -1.56
N ALA A 159 4.95 5.00 -1.21
CA ALA A 159 4.23 4.38 -0.11
C ALA A 159 4.53 5.07 1.23
N LEU A 160 5.79 5.37 1.53
CA LEU A 160 6.19 6.04 2.77
C LEU A 160 5.77 7.52 2.81
N ALA A 161 5.75 8.19 1.65
CA ALA A 161 5.37 9.60 1.57
C ALA A 161 3.87 9.82 1.80
N ARG A 162 3.01 8.93 1.28
CA ARG A 162 1.55 9.03 1.39
C ARG A 162 0.89 7.64 1.54
N PRO A 163 1.03 6.97 2.70
CA PRO A 163 0.50 5.62 2.88
C PRO A 163 -1.00 5.48 2.59
N PRO A 164 -1.88 6.41 3.05
CA PRO A 164 -3.31 6.33 2.74
C PRO A 164 -3.61 6.35 1.25
N THR A 165 -2.92 7.20 0.48
CA THR A 165 -3.09 7.28 -0.98
C THR A 165 -2.64 5.98 -1.65
N PHE A 166 -1.50 5.43 -1.23
CA PHE A 166 -0.97 4.18 -1.78
C PHE A 166 -1.93 3.00 -1.52
N ILE A 167 -2.35 2.82 -0.26
CA ILE A 167 -3.27 1.75 0.16
C ILE A 167 -4.60 1.86 -0.57
N THR A 168 -5.23 3.03 -0.56
CA THR A 168 -6.55 3.22 -1.20
C THR A 168 -6.50 3.05 -2.73
N CYS A 169 -5.40 3.41 -3.39
CA CYS A 169 -5.22 3.13 -4.82
C CYS A 169 -5.10 1.64 -5.10
N LEU A 170 -4.33 0.90 -4.30
CA LEU A 170 -4.22 -0.56 -4.46
C LEU A 170 -5.56 -1.26 -4.20
N VAL A 171 -6.33 -0.85 -3.20
CA VAL A 171 -7.69 -1.39 -2.98
C VAL A 171 -8.58 -1.16 -4.20
N LYS A 172 -8.54 0.04 -4.80
CA LYS A 172 -9.28 0.33 -6.03
C LYS A 172 -8.86 -0.60 -7.18
N GLU A 173 -7.57 -0.87 -7.34
CA GLU A 173 -7.08 -1.81 -8.36
C GLU A 173 -7.47 -3.26 -8.06
N VAL A 174 -7.46 -3.69 -6.80
CA VAL A 174 -7.97 -5.01 -6.39
C VAL A 174 -9.46 -5.14 -6.70
N ALA A 175 -10.27 -4.12 -6.41
CA ALA A 175 -11.69 -4.10 -6.75
C ALA A 175 -11.89 -4.18 -8.28
N ARG A 176 -11.12 -3.39 -9.05
CA ARG A 176 -11.16 -3.43 -10.52
C ARG A 176 -10.77 -4.80 -11.06
N TYR A 177 -9.74 -5.42 -10.50
CA TYR A 177 -9.32 -6.78 -10.84
C TYR A 177 -10.44 -7.79 -10.56
N ASN A 178 -11.10 -7.70 -9.41
CA ASN A 178 -12.17 -8.64 -9.04
C ASN A 178 -13.37 -8.52 -9.99
N THR A 179 -13.76 -7.30 -10.35
CA THR A 179 -14.81 -7.05 -11.37
C THR A 179 -14.40 -7.59 -12.73
N LEU A 180 -13.12 -7.44 -13.12
CA LEU A 180 -12.61 -8.00 -14.36
C LEU A 180 -12.61 -9.53 -14.34
N ALA A 181 -12.21 -10.13 -13.22
CA ALA A 181 -12.16 -11.59 -13.04
C ALA A 181 -13.54 -12.23 -13.20
N GLN A 182 -14.60 -11.59 -12.70
CA GLN A 182 -15.98 -12.05 -12.87
C GLN A 182 -16.42 -12.07 -14.34
N ASN A 183 -15.89 -11.16 -15.17
CA ASN A 183 -16.23 -11.04 -16.59
C ASN A 183 -15.16 -11.62 -17.53
N ALA A 184 -14.09 -12.22 -17.00
CA ALA A 184 -12.90 -12.57 -17.76
C ALA A 184 -13.17 -13.60 -18.87
N GLN A 185 -14.06 -14.56 -18.62
CA GLN A 185 -14.47 -15.56 -19.60
C GLN A 185 -15.21 -14.92 -20.79
N ALA A 186 -16.11 -13.97 -20.52
CA ALA A 186 -16.85 -13.28 -21.57
C ALA A 186 -15.94 -12.36 -22.42
N LEU A 187 -14.89 -11.80 -21.80
CA LEU A 187 -13.97 -10.87 -22.44
C LEU A 187 -12.70 -11.52 -23.02
N ASN A 188 -12.54 -12.85 -22.90
CA ASN A 188 -11.32 -13.57 -23.28
C ASN A 188 -10.03 -12.99 -22.66
N ILE A 189 -10.11 -12.54 -21.40
CA ILE A 189 -8.98 -11.90 -20.72
C ILE A 189 -8.24 -12.93 -19.85
N SER A 190 -6.93 -12.99 -20.08
CA SER A 190 -6.02 -13.79 -19.27
C SER A 190 -5.66 -13.07 -17.96
N MET A 191 -6.33 -13.43 -16.86
CA MET A 191 -6.14 -12.76 -15.55
C MET A 191 -4.71 -12.87 -14.99
N HIS A 192 -4.01 -13.97 -15.27
CA HIS A 192 -2.64 -14.20 -14.79
C HIS A 192 -1.61 -13.29 -15.48
N MET A 193 -1.96 -12.69 -16.63
CA MET A 193 -1.11 -11.75 -17.37
C MET A 193 -1.27 -10.30 -16.91
N THR A 194 -2.28 -10.01 -16.09
CA THR A 194 -2.47 -8.67 -15.54
C THR A 194 -1.29 -8.27 -14.64
N VAL A 195 -0.93 -6.99 -14.67
CA VAL A 195 0.16 -6.44 -13.84
C VAL A 195 -0.05 -6.77 -12.36
N LEU A 196 -1.27 -6.55 -11.85
CA LEU A 196 -1.59 -6.80 -10.45
C LEU A 196 -1.36 -8.26 -10.03
N SER A 197 -1.66 -9.22 -10.92
CA SER A 197 -1.42 -10.64 -10.66
C SER A 197 0.07 -10.99 -10.65
N ARG A 198 0.83 -10.43 -11.59
CA ARG A 198 2.29 -10.66 -11.71
C ARG A 198 3.10 -9.93 -10.64
N SER A 199 2.60 -8.83 -10.09
CA SER A 199 3.32 -8.01 -9.12
C SER A 199 3.00 -8.31 -7.65
N LYS A 200 2.23 -9.37 -7.35
CA LYS A 200 1.84 -9.75 -5.98
C LYS A 200 3.01 -9.80 -4.97
N PRO A 201 4.19 -10.38 -5.30
CA PRO A 201 5.31 -10.39 -4.35
C PRO A 201 5.81 -8.99 -3.99
N GLU A 202 5.89 -8.09 -4.97
CA GLU A 202 6.34 -6.72 -4.74
C GLU A 202 5.30 -5.91 -3.96
N ILE A 203 4.00 -6.14 -4.19
CA ILE A 203 2.94 -5.53 -3.38
C ILE A 203 3.07 -5.95 -1.92
N LEU A 204 3.22 -7.25 -1.64
CA LEU A 204 3.40 -7.76 -0.28
C LEU A 204 4.64 -7.16 0.40
N ARG A 205 5.76 -7.03 -0.33
CA ARG A 205 6.97 -6.38 0.18
C ARG A 205 6.71 -4.92 0.60
N VAL A 206 5.98 -4.16 -0.21
CA VAL A 206 5.67 -2.75 0.12
C VAL A 206 4.66 -2.65 1.27
N ILE A 207 3.68 -3.55 1.34
CA ILE A 207 2.77 -3.62 2.50
C ILE A 207 3.53 -3.96 3.78
N GLU A 208 4.48 -4.90 3.75
CA GLU A 208 5.34 -5.21 4.89
C GLU A 208 6.19 -4.01 5.31
N LEU A 209 6.77 -3.27 4.36
CA LEU A 209 7.46 -2.01 4.63
C LEU A 209 6.55 -0.98 5.33
N LEU A 210 5.30 -0.85 4.88
CA LEU A 210 4.33 0.05 5.51
C LEU A 210 3.97 -0.41 6.93
N ILE A 211 3.81 -1.71 7.16
CA ILE A 211 3.59 -2.25 8.51
C ILE A 211 4.77 -1.92 9.43
N ASP A 212 6.00 -2.01 8.92
CA ASP A 212 7.20 -1.74 9.72
C ASP A 212 7.39 -0.25 10.02
N LYS A 213 7.13 0.62 9.04
CA LYS A 213 7.50 2.05 9.11
C LYS A 213 6.32 3.00 9.39
N MET A 214 5.11 2.62 9.01
CA MET A 214 3.90 3.47 9.01
C MET A 214 2.74 2.79 9.76
N GLN A 215 3.02 2.25 10.95
CA GLN A 215 2.08 1.44 11.74
C GLN A 215 0.75 2.13 12.01
N THR A 216 0.76 3.44 12.29
CA THR A 216 -0.46 4.22 12.57
C THR A 216 -1.36 4.31 11.33
N ASP A 217 -0.80 4.68 10.18
CA ASP A 217 -1.55 4.76 8.92
C ASP A 217 -2.10 3.39 8.50
N VAL A 218 -1.31 2.32 8.69
CA VAL A 218 -1.75 0.94 8.42
C VAL A 218 -2.86 0.51 9.37
N SER A 219 -2.74 0.82 10.67
CA SER A 219 -3.78 0.51 11.65
C SER A 219 -5.11 1.21 11.32
N ASP A 220 -5.04 2.42 10.78
CA ASP A 220 -6.22 3.19 10.39
C ASP A 220 -6.94 2.61 9.16
N LEU A 221 -6.21 1.90 8.29
CA LEU A 221 -6.68 1.32 7.03
C LEU A 221 -6.52 -0.21 7.00
N LEU A 222 -6.63 -0.86 8.16
CA LEU A 222 -6.23 -2.25 8.30
C LEU A 222 -7.13 -3.22 7.52
N VAL A 223 -8.39 -2.86 7.31
CA VAL A 223 -9.33 -3.65 6.50
C VAL A 223 -8.92 -3.61 5.04
N GLU A 224 -8.61 -2.43 4.52
CA GLU A 224 -8.11 -2.17 3.18
C GLU A 224 -6.78 -2.90 2.93
N VAL A 225 -5.88 -2.85 3.91
CA VAL A 225 -4.61 -3.59 3.86
C VAL A 225 -4.86 -5.10 3.82
N MET A 226 -5.83 -5.61 4.58
CA MET A 226 -6.20 -7.03 4.54
C MET A 226 -6.78 -7.44 3.18
N ASP A 227 -7.61 -6.61 2.54
CA ASP A 227 -8.12 -6.87 1.18
C ASP A 227 -6.97 -7.06 0.18
N ILE A 228 -5.96 -6.20 0.25
CA ILE A 228 -4.74 -6.29 -0.58
C ILE A 228 -3.96 -7.56 -0.27
N VAL A 229 -3.74 -7.86 1.01
CA VAL A 229 -2.98 -9.05 1.45
C VAL A 229 -3.67 -10.33 0.99
N ILE A 230 -4.98 -10.48 1.22
CA ILE A 230 -5.74 -11.66 0.79
C ILE A 230 -5.66 -11.83 -0.73
N HIS A 231 -5.80 -10.74 -1.49
CA HIS A 231 -5.65 -10.78 -2.95
C HIS A 231 -4.26 -11.28 -3.39
N CYS A 232 -3.20 -10.87 -2.70
CA CYS A 232 -1.83 -11.19 -3.07
C CYS A 232 -1.37 -12.57 -2.60
N LEU A 233 -1.93 -13.11 -1.51
CA LEU A 233 -1.56 -14.42 -1.00
C LEU A 233 -2.10 -15.55 -1.88
N ASP A 234 -1.39 -16.69 -1.88
CA ASP A 234 -1.91 -17.92 -2.44
C ASP A 234 -3.04 -18.46 -1.55
N HIS A 235 -4.26 -18.51 -2.09
CA HIS A 235 -5.44 -18.93 -1.34
C HIS A 235 -5.37 -20.39 -0.85
N THR A 236 -4.66 -21.26 -1.57
CA THR A 236 -4.50 -22.67 -1.18
C THR A 236 -3.54 -22.76 0.00
N GLN A 237 -2.39 -22.08 -0.09
CA GLN A 237 -1.42 -22.03 1.00
C GLN A 237 -2.01 -21.33 2.22
N LEU A 238 -2.82 -20.28 2.05
CA LEU A 238 -3.46 -19.56 3.16
C LEU A 238 -4.44 -20.45 3.94
N LYS A 239 -5.06 -21.42 3.27
CA LYS A 239 -5.95 -22.40 3.91
C LYS A 239 -5.22 -23.53 4.65
N VAL A 240 -3.95 -23.78 4.31
CA VAL A 240 -3.13 -24.88 4.84
C VAL A 240 -2.20 -24.39 5.94
N ARG A 241 -1.42 -23.35 5.64
CA ARG A 241 -0.37 -22.77 6.51
C ARG A 241 -0.91 -21.66 7.42
N GLY A 242 -2.01 -21.04 7.02
CA GLY A 242 -2.64 -19.95 7.75
C GLY A 242 -1.93 -18.61 7.58
N LEU A 243 -2.57 -17.55 8.07
CA LEU A 243 -2.12 -16.17 7.88
C LEU A 243 -0.78 -15.88 8.57
N LYS A 244 -0.57 -16.44 9.77
CA LYS A 244 0.62 -16.20 10.58
C LYS A 244 1.91 -16.70 9.91
N GLU A 245 1.83 -17.81 9.16
CA GLU A 245 2.99 -18.37 8.46
C GLU A 245 3.25 -17.65 7.14
N LEU A 246 2.19 -17.31 6.39
CA LEU A 246 2.35 -16.68 5.08
C LEU A 246 2.65 -15.19 5.12
N PHE A 247 2.10 -14.47 6.10
CA PHE A 247 2.29 -13.02 6.22
C PHE A 247 2.29 -12.59 7.70
N PRO A 248 3.35 -12.94 8.46
CA PRO A 248 3.41 -12.70 9.90
C PRO A 248 3.29 -11.21 10.29
N ALA A 249 3.72 -10.30 9.42
CA ALA A 249 3.72 -8.86 9.69
C ALA A 249 2.32 -8.32 10.05
N ILE A 250 1.27 -8.73 9.34
CA ILE A 250 -0.11 -8.26 9.60
C ILE A 250 -0.68 -8.81 10.91
N CYS A 251 -0.13 -9.92 11.43
CA CYS A 251 -0.57 -10.53 12.68
C CYS A 251 -0.01 -9.82 13.92
N ARG A 252 0.81 -8.77 13.75
CA ARG A 252 1.30 -7.93 14.86
C ARG A 252 0.19 -7.01 15.42
N PHE A 253 -0.88 -6.80 14.67
CA PHE A 253 -2.03 -6.00 15.08
C PHE A 253 -3.04 -6.88 15.83
N TYR A 254 -3.39 -6.52 17.07
CA TYR A 254 -4.31 -7.32 17.90
C TYR A 254 -5.76 -7.33 17.43
N ASN A 255 -6.12 -6.41 16.54
CA ASN A 255 -7.41 -6.38 15.84
C ASN A 255 -7.40 -7.21 14.55
N VAL A 256 -6.43 -8.11 14.35
CA VAL A 256 -6.42 -9.13 13.29
C VAL A 256 -6.39 -10.53 13.91
N THR A 257 -7.26 -11.42 13.47
CA THR A 257 -7.29 -12.81 13.94
C THR A 257 -7.62 -13.78 12.81
N TYR A 258 -6.98 -14.95 12.81
CA TYR A 258 -7.24 -16.04 11.87
C TYR A 258 -7.68 -17.29 12.64
N CYS A 259 -8.80 -17.87 12.22
CA CYS A 259 -9.31 -19.13 12.75
C CYS A 259 -9.03 -20.26 11.75
N ASN A 260 -8.08 -21.14 12.09
CA ASN A 260 -7.66 -22.23 11.19
C ASN A 260 -8.78 -23.24 10.93
N SER A 261 -9.60 -23.56 11.95
CA SER A 261 -10.69 -24.54 11.84
C SER A 261 -11.80 -24.08 10.89
N THR A 262 -12.21 -22.81 11.01
CA THR A 262 -13.26 -22.24 10.17
C THR A 262 -12.73 -21.64 8.87
N ARG A 263 -11.41 -21.39 8.77
CA ARG A 263 -10.74 -20.68 7.66
C ARG A 263 -11.28 -19.26 7.49
N ARG A 264 -11.45 -18.56 8.61
CA ARG A 264 -11.92 -17.17 8.65
C ARG A 264 -10.83 -16.24 9.14
N ILE A 265 -10.82 -15.03 8.58
CA ILE A 265 -10.04 -13.90 9.12
C ILE A 265 -11.04 -12.88 9.64
N ALA A 266 -10.80 -12.31 10.81
CA ALA A 266 -11.53 -11.13 11.27
C ALA A 266 -10.56 -9.97 11.45
N VAL A 267 -11.00 -8.78 11.03
CA VAL A 267 -10.25 -7.53 11.12
C VAL A 267 -11.15 -6.45 11.69
N GLY A 268 -10.71 -5.82 12.77
CA GLY A 268 -11.40 -4.69 13.39
C GLY A 268 -10.96 -3.36 12.80
N ALA A 269 -11.90 -2.52 12.41
CA ALA A 269 -11.66 -1.22 11.81
C ALA A 269 -11.64 -0.09 12.84
N LYS A 270 -11.03 1.04 12.47
CA LYS A 270 -11.08 2.31 13.22
C LYS A 270 -12.51 2.84 13.38
N SER A 271 -13.39 2.54 12.42
CA SER A 271 -14.80 2.95 12.44
C SER A 271 -15.67 2.14 13.42
N GLY A 272 -15.14 1.08 14.04
CA GLY A 272 -15.92 0.15 14.86
C GLY A 272 -16.59 -0.97 14.07
N ALA A 273 -16.38 -1.01 12.76
CA ALA A 273 -16.77 -2.13 11.92
C ALA A 273 -15.83 -3.34 12.13
N LEU A 274 -16.38 -4.54 12.03
CA LEU A 274 -15.64 -5.80 12.03
C LEU A 274 -15.83 -6.48 10.68
N ALA A 275 -14.76 -6.57 9.90
CA ALA A 275 -14.72 -7.29 8.63
C ALA A 275 -14.39 -8.76 8.89
N ILE A 276 -15.18 -9.67 8.33
CA ILE A 276 -15.03 -11.12 8.47
C ILE A 276 -14.90 -11.74 7.07
N TYR A 277 -13.73 -12.26 6.77
CA TYR A 277 -13.39 -12.91 5.51
C TYR A 277 -13.58 -14.42 5.64
N GLU A 278 -14.46 -14.99 4.83
CA GLU A 278 -14.68 -16.43 4.71
C GLU A 278 -13.94 -16.97 3.49
N LEU A 279 -12.77 -17.58 3.72
CA LEU A 279 -11.86 -18.00 2.66
C LEU A 279 -12.37 -19.18 1.84
N ARG A 280 -13.37 -19.94 2.32
CA ARG A 280 -13.99 -21.03 1.55
C ARG A 280 -14.92 -20.49 0.47
N ALA A 281 -15.70 -19.47 0.81
CA ALA A 281 -16.70 -18.88 -0.07
C ALA A 281 -16.19 -17.65 -0.84
N SER A 282 -14.98 -17.17 -0.54
CA SER A 282 -14.43 -15.91 -1.05
C SER A 282 -15.40 -14.73 -0.80
N LYS A 283 -15.98 -14.69 0.41
CA LYS A 283 -16.94 -13.65 0.83
C LYS A 283 -16.36 -12.84 1.98
N CYS A 284 -16.66 -11.54 1.97
CA CYS A 284 -16.41 -10.66 3.11
C CYS A 284 -17.75 -10.16 3.65
N GLN A 285 -17.95 -10.26 4.96
CA GLN A 285 -19.07 -9.66 5.67
C GLN A 285 -18.54 -8.56 6.59
N THR A 286 -19.19 -7.41 6.57
CA THR A 286 -18.91 -6.33 7.52
C THR A 286 -20.06 -6.21 8.52
N ILE A 287 -19.75 -6.16 9.81
CA ILE A 287 -20.73 -5.94 10.88
C ILE A 287 -20.37 -4.70 11.69
N SER A 288 -21.36 -3.91 12.09
CA SER A 288 -21.18 -2.80 13.02
C SER A 288 -21.05 -3.36 14.42
N ALA A 289 -19.80 -3.51 14.89
CA ALA A 289 -19.52 -4.17 16.16
C ALA A 289 -19.45 -3.19 17.33
N HIS A 290 -18.90 -2.01 17.08
CA HIS A 290 -18.65 -0.93 18.04
C HIS A 290 -18.95 0.42 17.39
N ALA A 291 -19.21 1.45 18.17
CA ALA A 291 -19.31 2.85 17.72
C ALA A 291 -17.94 3.55 17.62
N ALA A 292 -16.88 2.93 18.15
CA ALA A 292 -15.51 3.39 18.11
C ALA A 292 -14.54 2.27 17.67
N ALA A 293 -13.27 2.65 17.47
CA ALA A 293 -12.23 1.76 16.97
C ALA A 293 -12.13 0.43 17.74
N ILE A 294 -12.05 -0.67 16.98
CA ILE A 294 -11.79 -2.00 17.53
C ILE A 294 -10.29 -2.14 17.75
N ASN A 295 -9.88 -2.30 19.00
CA ASN A 295 -8.47 -2.37 19.38
C ASN A 295 -7.95 -3.81 19.44
N ALA A 296 -8.85 -4.77 19.72
CA ALA A 296 -8.51 -6.18 19.64
C ALA A 296 -9.70 -7.01 19.19
N CYS A 297 -9.42 -8.11 18.50
CA CYS A 297 -10.39 -9.16 18.24
C CYS A 297 -9.72 -10.53 18.25
N SER A 298 -10.44 -11.58 18.64
CA SER A 298 -9.92 -12.95 18.61
C SER A 298 -11.03 -13.97 18.48
N PHE A 299 -10.88 -14.91 17.55
CA PHE A 299 -11.72 -16.12 17.52
C PHE A 299 -11.43 -17.01 18.72
N SER A 300 -12.46 -17.71 19.19
CA SER A 300 -12.28 -18.84 20.10
C SER A 300 -11.53 -19.98 19.39
N PRO A 301 -10.81 -20.86 20.12
CA PRO A 301 -10.06 -21.97 19.51
C PRO A 301 -10.95 -22.92 18.70
N ASP A 302 -12.20 -23.13 19.13
CA ASP A 302 -13.19 -23.93 18.41
C ASP A 302 -13.90 -23.18 17.26
N GLY A 303 -13.64 -21.88 17.09
CA GLY A 303 -14.19 -21.04 16.03
C GLY A 303 -15.69 -20.74 16.13
N LYS A 304 -16.35 -21.10 17.25
CA LYS A 304 -17.78 -20.85 17.46
C LYS A 304 -18.08 -19.42 17.90
N TYR A 305 -17.08 -18.75 18.48
CA TYR A 305 -17.20 -17.40 18.98
C TYR A 305 -16.08 -16.51 18.46
N LEU A 306 -16.37 -15.22 18.44
CA LEU A 306 -15.42 -14.14 18.20
C LEU A 306 -15.61 -13.10 19.30
N ALA A 307 -14.52 -12.63 19.89
CA ALA A 307 -14.55 -11.50 20.81
C ALA A 307 -14.01 -10.27 20.09
N SER A 308 -14.60 -9.10 20.32
CA SER A 308 -14.08 -7.81 19.89
C SER A 308 -14.09 -6.81 21.05
N TYR A 309 -13.08 -5.94 21.09
CA TYR A 309 -12.85 -5.00 22.19
C TYR A 309 -12.64 -3.58 21.67
N SER A 310 -13.33 -2.62 22.30
CA SER A 310 -13.19 -1.18 22.08
C SER A 310 -12.80 -0.52 23.40
N ASN A 311 -11.59 0.04 23.43
CA ASN A 311 -11.09 0.79 24.59
C ASN A 311 -11.86 2.11 24.77
N LYS A 312 -12.16 2.81 23.67
CA LYS A 312 -12.87 4.11 23.74
C LYS A 312 -14.29 3.97 24.29
N GLU A 313 -14.94 2.83 24.05
CA GLU A 313 -16.26 2.54 24.62
C GLU A 313 -16.20 1.81 25.96
N ASN A 314 -15.02 1.33 26.38
CA ASN A 314 -14.86 0.40 27.49
C ASN A 314 -15.79 -0.81 27.35
N LYS A 315 -15.81 -1.43 26.16
CA LYS A 315 -16.71 -2.55 25.86
C LYS A 315 -15.99 -3.73 25.24
N LEU A 316 -16.40 -4.92 25.68
CA LEU A 316 -16.08 -6.20 25.06
C LEU A 316 -17.36 -6.86 24.58
N CYS A 317 -17.41 -7.24 23.31
CA CYS A 317 -18.55 -7.92 22.70
C CYS A 317 -18.18 -9.35 22.30
N PHE A 318 -19.07 -10.29 22.60
CA PHE A 318 -19.02 -11.66 22.10
C PHE A 318 -19.98 -11.83 20.94
N TRP A 319 -19.49 -12.48 19.90
CA TRP A 319 -20.20 -12.76 18.66
C TRP A 319 -20.30 -14.27 18.47
N GLN A 320 -21.49 -14.77 18.21
CA GLN A 320 -21.68 -16.14 17.77
C GLN A 320 -21.50 -16.20 16.26
N THR A 321 -20.53 -16.99 15.82
CA THR A 321 -20.11 -17.07 14.42
C THR A 321 -20.66 -18.35 13.79
N ALA A 322 -21.98 -18.42 13.58
CA ALA A 322 -22.64 -19.63 13.08
C ALA A 322 -22.13 -20.03 11.68
N THR A 323 -21.89 -21.33 11.47
CA THR A 323 -21.98 -21.95 10.14
C THR A 323 -23.43 -22.40 9.98
N GLY A 324 -24.11 -22.02 8.89
CA GLY A 324 -25.44 -22.58 8.61
C GLY A 324 -25.40 -24.10 8.70
N LEU A 325 -26.46 -24.72 9.24
CA LEU A 325 -26.56 -26.19 9.29
C LEU A 325 -26.35 -26.72 7.86
N PHE A 326 -25.28 -27.51 7.67
CA PHE A 326 -24.92 -28.11 6.38
C PHE A 326 -24.65 -27.11 5.23
N GLY A 327 -24.27 -25.86 5.52
CA GLY A 327 -23.99 -24.85 4.49
C GLY A 327 -25.25 -24.28 3.81
N LEU A 328 -26.44 -24.65 4.29
CA LEU A 328 -27.71 -24.08 3.88
C LEU A 328 -28.08 -22.96 4.85
N GLY A 329 -28.16 -21.73 4.31
CA GLY A 329 -28.52 -20.52 5.04
C GLY A 329 -27.37 -19.51 5.14
N ASN A 330 -27.72 -18.21 5.12
CA ASN A 330 -26.77 -17.14 5.33
C ASN A 330 -26.20 -17.24 6.75
N ALA A 331 -24.91 -17.59 6.86
CA ALA A 331 -24.18 -17.54 8.12
C ALA A 331 -24.25 -16.11 8.68
N GLN A 332 -24.99 -15.93 9.77
CA GLN A 332 -25.18 -14.63 10.42
C GLN A 332 -24.32 -14.59 11.68
N THR A 333 -23.35 -13.68 11.69
CA THR A 333 -22.60 -13.34 12.89
C THR A 333 -23.43 -12.39 13.74
N ARG A 334 -23.82 -12.81 14.96
CA ARG A 334 -24.68 -12.01 15.85
C ARG A 334 -24.00 -11.74 17.18
N CYS A 335 -24.19 -10.53 17.72
CA CYS A 335 -23.76 -10.22 19.08
C CYS A 335 -24.64 -11.00 20.06
N ILE A 336 -24.03 -11.74 20.96
CA ILE A 336 -24.73 -12.52 21.98
C ILE A 336 -24.52 -11.97 23.39
N ARG A 337 -23.49 -11.13 23.57
CA ARG A 337 -23.19 -10.54 24.87
C ARG A 337 -22.27 -9.34 24.74
N THR A 338 -22.46 -8.38 25.64
CA THR A 338 -21.59 -7.21 25.80
C THR A 338 -21.26 -7.04 27.28
N TYR A 339 -19.99 -6.77 27.57
CA TYR A 339 -19.47 -6.46 28.89
C TYR A 339 -18.90 -5.05 28.89
N ASN A 340 -19.06 -4.34 30.02
CA ASN A 340 -18.24 -3.17 30.31
C ASN A 340 -16.86 -3.66 30.75
N THR A 341 -15.83 -2.94 30.33
CA THR A 341 -14.43 -3.21 30.71
C THR A 341 -13.91 -2.09 31.60
N PRO A 342 -12.82 -2.32 32.34
CA PRO A 342 -12.12 -1.27 33.06
C PRO A 342 -11.66 -0.15 32.11
N HIS A 343 -11.55 1.06 32.65
CA HIS A 343 -10.97 2.20 31.95
C HIS A 343 -9.45 2.02 31.84
N LEU A 344 -8.91 2.08 30.62
CA LEU A 344 -7.46 2.07 30.41
C LEU A 344 -6.88 3.49 30.45
N SER A 345 -5.64 3.59 30.93
CA SER A 345 -4.84 4.82 30.99
C SER A 345 -4.75 5.53 29.63
N GLU A 346 -4.75 6.86 29.65
CA GLU A 346 -4.62 7.66 28.41
C GLU A 346 -3.25 7.48 27.72
N ALA A 347 -2.21 7.10 28.46
CA ALA A 347 -0.86 6.91 27.92
C ALA A 347 -0.78 5.76 26.90
N VAL A 348 -1.71 4.80 26.95
CA VAL A 348 -1.80 3.62 26.07
C VAL A 348 -2.46 3.95 24.73
N LYS A 349 -3.14 5.11 24.63
CA LYS A 349 -4.01 5.46 23.49
C LYS A 349 -3.28 5.69 22.17
N ASN A 350 -1.96 5.91 22.20
CA ASN A 350 -1.19 6.39 21.05
C ASN A 350 -0.31 5.33 20.36
N ASN A 351 -0.27 4.08 20.85
CA ASN A 351 0.53 3.02 20.24
C ASN A 351 -0.34 1.81 19.82
N PRO A 352 -0.61 1.65 18.50
CA PRO A 352 -1.48 0.56 18.00
C PRO A 352 -0.90 -0.85 18.22
N LEU A 353 0.41 -0.99 18.50
CA LEU A 353 1.04 -2.28 18.80
C LEU A 353 1.14 -2.60 20.31
N ARG A 354 0.89 -1.62 21.18
CA ARG A 354 0.85 -1.80 22.64
C ARG A 354 -0.57 -1.85 23.20
N MET A 355 -1.56 -2.11 22.36
CA MET A 355 -2.96 -2.17 22.82
C MET A 355 -3.24 -3.44 23.60
N ALA A 356 -4.34 -3.42 24.37
CA ALA A 356 -4.83 -4.61 25.04
C ALA A 356 -5.07 -5.75 24.04
N ARG A 357 -4.73 -6.98 24.42
CA ARG A 357 -4.89 -8.18 23.58
C ARG A 357 -5.94 -9.11 24.17
N LEU A 358 -6.59 -9.88 23.30
CA LEU A 358 -7.56 -10.90 23.70
C LEU A 358 -6.92 -12.29 23.59
N GLN A 359 -7.09 -13.11 24.62
CA GLN A 359 -6.64 -14.50 24.65
C GLN A 359 -7.75 -15.39 25.17
N TRP A 360 -7.91 -16.57 24.59
CA TRP A 360 -8.93 -17.53 25.02
C TRP A 360 -8.29 -18.63 25.88
N PRO A 361 -8.34 -18.55 27.23
CA PRO A 361 -7.91 -19.66 28.08
C PRO A 361 -8.82 -20.90 27.96
N ALA A 362 -10.07 -20.72 27.53
CA ALA A 362 -11.01 -21.80 27.25
C ALA A 362 -11.97 -21.39 26.12
N ASN A 363 -12.67 -22.32 25.47
CA ASN A 363 -13.55 -22.03 24.32
C ASN A 363 -14.67 -21.00 24.59
N LYS A 364 -15.02 -20.78 25.86
CA LYS A 364 -16.10 -19.87 26.28
C LYS A 364 -15.63 -18.75 27.21
N VAL A 365 -14.32 -18.62 27.43
CA VAL A 365 -13.74 -17.60 28.33
C VAL A 365 -12.68 -16.84 27.55
N VAL A 366 -12.79 -15.52 27.53
CA VAL A 366 -11.77 -14.63 26.98
C VAL A 366 -11.15 -13.79 28.08
N SER A 367 -9.84 -13.65 28.02
CA SER A 367 -9.03 -12.77 28.85
C SER A 367 -8.67 -11.53 28.04
N LEU A 368 -9.08 -10.36 28.53
CA LEU A 368 -8.56 -9.07 28.10
C LEU A 368 -7.30 -8.79 28.90
N ILE A 369 -6.16 -8.75 28.23
CA ILE A 369 -4.85 -8.49 28.83
C ILE A 369 -4.43 -7.10 28.41
N THR A 370 -4.32 -6.18 29.37
CA THR A 370 -3.92 -4.80 29.13
C THR A 370 -2.41 -4.70 28.90
N ASP A 371 -1.93 -3.53 28.51
CA ASP A 371 -0.51 -3.24 28.32
C ASP A 371 0.30 -3.34 29.63
N ASP A 372 -0.33 -3.00 30.76
CA ASP A 372 0.20 -3.21 32.11
C ASP A 372 0.18 -4.70 32.56
N ASN A 373 -0.15 -5.63 31.65
CA ASN A 373 -0.33 -7.07 31.90
C ASN A 373 -1.44 -7.43 32.91
N LEU A 374 -2.39 -6.52 33.16
CA LEU A 374 -3.56 -6.85 33.96
C LEU A 374 -4.52 -7.73 33.15
N GLU A 375 -5.01 -8.80 33.77
CA GLU A 375 -5.91 -9.77 33.12
C GLU A 375 -7.33 -9.63 33.65
N TYR A 376 -8.29 -9.41 32.75
CA TYR A 376 -9.72 -9.39 33.05
C TYR A 376 -10.43 -10.48 32.25
N ARG A 377 -11.11 -11.40 32.95
CA ARG A 377 -11.77 -12.55 32.32
C ARG A 377 -13.27 -12.32 32.13
N PHE A 378 -13.75 -12.68 30.97
CA PHE A 378 -15.17 -12.60 30.59
C PHE A 378 -15.63 -13.94 30.03
N SER A 379 -16.85 -14.35 30.38
CA SER A 379 -17.44 -15.61 29.92
C SER A 379 -18.55 -15.37 28.91
N VAL A 380 -18.71 -16.32 27.99
CA VAL A 380 -19.86 -16.35 27.08
C VAL A 380 -21.16 -16.74 27.82
N THR A 381 -21.07 -17.44 28.96
CA THR A 381 -22.21 -17.99 29.74
C THR A 381 -22.65 -17.12 30.89
#